data_AF-A0A524IK54-F1
#
_entry.id   AF-A0A524IK54-F1
#
_cell.length_a   1.000
_cell.length_b   1.000
_cell.length_c   1.000
_cell.angle_alpha   90.00
_cell.angle_beta   90.00
_cell.angle_gamma   90.00
#
_symmetry.space_group_name_H-M   'P 1'
#
loop_
_entity.id
_entity.type
_entity.pdbx_description
1 polymer ?
#
loop_
_entity_poly.entity_id
_entity_poly.type
_entity_poly.pdbx_seq_one_letter_code
_entity_poly.pdbx_strand_id
1 'polypeptide(L)'
;MANTSYAAQGSISYGWYDKQTLHPWFEVEIGATIDSGIFNRELGDSLEERFWTAAIRAYPFTFETWNDQLNSKDYGPTYGARLTMDLYSFLPDSWKNP
;
A
#
# COMPACT_ATOMS: atom_id res chain seq x y z
N MET A 1 -13.49 16.21 25.46
CA MET A 1 -12.94 16.57 24.15
C MET A 1 -11.65 15.79 23.96
N ALA A 2 -11.66 14.75 23.13
CA ALA A 2 -10.45 14.16 22.59
C ALA A 2 -10.67 14.05 21.08
N ASN A 3 -10.37 15.16 20.39
CA ASN A 3 -10.56 15.36 18.96
C ASN A 3 -9.24 15.10 18.24
N THR A 4 -8.68 13.92 18.44
CA THR A 4 -7.35 13.55 17.91
C THR A 4 -7.50 12.26 17.12
N SER A 5 -7.68 12.43 15.81
CA SER A 5 -7.43 11.39 14.81
C SER A 5 -5.93 11.34 14.56
N TYR A 6 -5.32 10.17 14.73
CA TYR A 6 -3.95 9.92 14.33
C TYR A 6 -3.93 8.82 13.28
N ALA A 7 -3.20 9.08 12.20
CA ALA A 7 -2.88 8.09 11.19
C ALA A 7 -1.36 7.90 11.17
N ALA A 8 -0.92 6.67 11.30
CA ALA A 8 0.48 6.29 11.22
C ALA A 8 0.63 5.16 10.21
N GLN A 9 1.52 5.31 9.25
CA GLN A 9 1.85 4.28 8.28
C GLN A 9 3.35 4.00 8.34
N GLY A 10 3.71 2.72 8.33
CA GLY A 10 5.08 2.27 8.19
C GLY A 10 5.16 1.12 7.20
N SER A 11 6.17 1.12 6.34
CA SER A 11 6.44 0.00 5.44
C SER A 11 7.93 -0.33 5.39
N ILE A 12 8.20 -1.59 5.05
CA ILE A 12 9.53 -2.12 4.80
C ILE A 12 9.50 -2.71 3.39
N SER A 13 10.45 -2.29 2.56
CA SER A 13 10.64 -2.81 1.21
C SER A 13 11.99 -3.49 1.06
N TYR A 14 12.01 -4.53 0.22
CA TYR A 14 13.22 -5.22 -0.19
C TYR A 14 13.14 -5.50 -1.69
N GLY A 15 14.15 -5.05 -2.43
CA GLY A 15 14.15 -5.18 -3.88
C GLY A 15 15.52 -5.29 -4.50
N TRP A 16 15.52 -5.85 -5.72
CA TRP A 16 16.65 -5.94 -6.61
C TRP A 16 16.49 -4.91 -7.72
N TYR A 17 17.48 -4.04 -7.84
CA TYR A 17 17.50 -2.98 -8.84
C TYR A 17 18.49 -3.32 -9.95
N ASP A 18 18.10 -2.98 -11.17
CA ASP A 18 19.03 -2.99 -12.29
C ASP A 18 20.08 -1.88 -12.08
N LYS A 19 21.37 -2.25 -12.19
CA LYS A 19 22.49 -1.34 -11.88
C LYS A 19 22.65 -0.21 -12.91
N GLN A 20 22.11 -0.36 -14.11
CA GLN A 20 22.25 0.60 -15.21
C GLN A 20 21.07 1.56 -15.30
N THR A 21 19.86 1.07 -15.07
CA THR A 21 18.63 1.88 -15.17
C THR A 21 18.11 2.36 -13.81
N LEU A 22 18.62 1.82 -12.70
CA LEU A 22 18.10 2.02 -11.34
C LEU A 22 16.61 1.67 -11.19
N HIS A 23 16.01 0.99 -12.16
CA HIS A 23 14.65 0.50 -12.06
C HIS A 23 14.59 -0.76 -11.20
N PRO A 24 13.59 -0.90 -10.32
CA PRO A 24 13.39 -2.12 -9.55
C PRO A 24 13.00 -3.25 -10.51
N TRP A 25 13.89 -4.23 -10.69
CA TRP A 25 13.56 -5.43 -11.45
C TRP A 25 12.49 -6.25 -10.70
N PHE A 26 12.66 -6.35 -9.38
CA PHE A 26 11.69 -6.95 -8.49
C PHE A 26 11.80 -6.35 -7.09
N GLU A 27 10.69 -5.99 -6.46
CA GLU A 27 10.62 -5.44 -5.11
C GLU A 27 9.38 -5.97 -4.40
N VAL A 28 9.52 -6.27 -3.11
CA VAL A 28 8.41 -6.62 -2.23
C VAL A 28 8.37 -5.59 -1.12
N GLU A 29 7.19 -5.04 -0.86
CA GLU A 29 6.93 -4.11 0.22
C GLU A 29 5.82 -4.67 1.10
N ILE A 30 6.00 -4.60 2.41
CA ILE A 30 4.95 -4.88 3.39
C ILE A 30 4.82 -3.67 4.30
N GLY A 31 3.59 -3.29 4.61
CA GLY A 31 3.30 -2.14 5.43
C GLY A 31 2.15 -2.38 6.38
N ALA A 32 2.09 -1.54 7.40
CA ALA A 32 0.97 -1.45 8.31
C ALA A 32 0.57 0.02 8.42
N THR A 33 -0.73 0.26 8.40
CA THR A 33 -1.34 1.57 8.60
C THR A 33 -2.28 1.47 9.77
N ILE A 34 -2.15 2.38 10.73
CA ILE A 34 -3.03 2.52 11.89
C ILE A 34 -3.74 3.85 11.71
N ASP A 35 -5.07 3.84 11.72
CA ASP A 35 -5.91 5.03 11.72
C ASP A 35 -6.88 4.97 12.91
N SER A 36 -6.92 6.03 13.72
CA SER A 36 -7.81 6.16 14.87
C SER A 36 -9.06 7.01 14.60
N GLY A 37 -9.28 7.44 13.35
CA GLY A 37 -9.96 8.70 13.08
C GLY A 37 -11.41 8.69 12.57
N ILE A 38 -11.95 7.61 11.99
CA ILE A 38 -13.19 7.75 11.20
C ILE A 38 -14.47 7.24 11.89
N PHE A 39 -14.40 6.39 12.91
CA PHE A 39 -15.58 5.87 13.63
C PHE A 39 -15.55 6.13 15.14
N ASN A 40 -15.75 7.40 15.53
CA ASN A 40 -16.14 7.71 16.90
C ASN A 40 -17.60 7.29 17.12
N ARG A 41 -17.83 6.13 17.75
CA ARG A 41 -19.13 5.83 18.36
C ARG A 41 -19.25 6.61 19.67
N GLU A 42 -20.43 7.16 19.97
CA GLU A 42 -20.74 8.01 21.14
C GLU A 42 -20.45 7.40 22.54
N LEU A 43 -19.80 6.23 22.64
CA LEU A 43 -19.65 5.42 23.86
C LEU A 43 -18.20 5.08 24.26
N GLY A 44 -17.20 5.80 23.75
CA GLY A 44 -15.87 5.84 24.39
C GLY A 44 -14.94 4.65 24.13
N ASP A 45 -15.20 3.84 23.10
CA ASP A 45 -14.25 2.83 22.60
C ASP A 45 -13.69 3.31 21.25
N SER A 46 -12.42 3.73 21.25
CA SER A 46 -11.67 4.07 20.04
C SER A 46 -11.57 2.83 19.16
N LEU A 47 -12.26 2.82 18.02
CA LEU A 47 -12.02 1.83 16.96
C LEU A 47 -10.70 2.20 16.27
N GLU A 48 -9.60 1.65 16.76
CA GLU A 48 -8.31 1.70 16.09
C GLU A 48 -8.37 0.77 14.87
N GLU A 49 -8.49 1.33 13.67
CA GLU A 49 -8.46 0.57 12.43
C GLU A 49 -7.02 0.31 12.04
N ARG A 50 -6.69 -0.98 11.86
CA ARG A 50 -5.36 -1.44 11.51
C ARG A 50 -5.42 -2.17 10.18
N PHE A 51 -4.75 -1.64 9.18
CA PHE A 51 -4.65 -2.19 7.84
C PHE A 51 -3.25 -2.72 7.63
N TRP A 52 -3.12 -3.92 7.08
CA TRP A 52 -1.84 -4.34 6.49
C TRP A 52 -1.89 -4.15 4.98
N THR A 53 -0.76 -3.78 4.42
CA THR A 53 -0.54 -3.65 2.98
C THR A 53 0.59 -4.57 2.57
N ALA A 54 0.46 -5.19 1.40
CA ALA A 54 1.55 -5.90 0.76
C ALA A 54 1.58 -5.54 -0.72
N ALA A 55 2.74 -5.15 -1.22
CA ALA A 55 2.97 -4.86 -2.61
C ALA A 55 4.11 -5.70 -3.17
N ILE A 56 3.98 -6.11 -4.41
CA ILE A 56 4.99 -6.77 -5.22
C ILE A 56 5.12 -5.93 -6.49
N ARG A 57 6.31 -5.40 -6.73
CA ARG A 57 6.68 -4.67 -7.94
C ARG A 57 7.58 -5.58 -8.77
N ALA A 58 7.20 -5.85 -10.01
CA ALA A 58 7.99 -6.59 -10.97
C ALA A 58 7.91 -5.83 -12.28
N TYR A 59 8.90 -4.98 -12.58
CA TYR A 59 8.82 -4.03 -13.69
C TYR A 59 8.42 -4.74 -15.00
N PRO A 60 7.38 -4.28 -15.71
CA PRO A 60 6.68 -2.99 -15.56
C PRO A 60 5.40 -3.01 -14.71
N PHE A 61 5.13 -4.10 -13.98
CA PHE A 61 3.92 -4.28 -13.19
C PHE A 61 4.14 -4.01 -11.71
N THR A 62 3.09 -3.53 -11.04
CA THR A 62 3.02 -3.45 -9.58
C THR A 62 1.67 -3.96 -9.14
N PHE A 63 1.69 -4.97 -8.28
CA PHE A 63 0.52 -5.51 -7.61
C PHE A 63 0.57 -5.10 -6.15
N GLU A 64 -0.50 -4.52 -5.64
CA GLU A 64 -0.63 -4.13 -4.24
C GLU A 64 -1.95 -4.68 -3.72
N THR A 65 -1.94 -5.17 -2.49
CA THR A 65 -3.13 -5.63 -1.79
C THR A 65 -3.11 -5.10 -0.37
N TRP A 66 -4.30 -4.88 0.18
CA TRP A 66 -4.48 -4.47 1.55
C TRP A 66 -5.69 -5.15 2.15
N ASN A 67 -5.68 -5.23 3.47
CA ASN A 67 -6.66 -5.98 4.22
C ASN A 67 -6.74 -5.43 5.65
N ASP A 68 -7.97 -5.32 6.14
CA ASP A 68 -8.38 -4.79 7.45
C ASP A 68 -8.46 -5.85 8.56
N GLN A 69 -8.06 -7.10 8.30
CA GLN A 69 -8.10 -8.24 9.23
C GLN A 69 -7.37 -8.03 10.56
N LEU A 70 -6.54 -6.99 10.67
CA LEU A 70 -5.83 -6.67 11.90
C LEU A 70 -6.75 -5.97 12.92
N ASN A 71 -7.97 -5.62 12.54
CA ASN A 71 -9.01 -5.12 13.43
C ASN A 71 -9.91 -6.30 13.86
N SER A 72 -9.81 -6.73 15.13
CA SER A 72 -10.61 -7.82 15.72
C SER A 72 -12.10 -7.45 15.90
N LYS A 73 -12.74 -6.86 14.88
CA LYS A 73 -14.18 -6.55 14.88
C LYS A 73 -14.83 -7.08 13.60
N ASP A 74 -15.93 -7.78 13.83
CA ASP A 74 -16.73 -8.57 12.89
C ASP A 74 -17.53 -7.70 11.90
N TYR A 75 -16.85 -6.79 11.19
CA TYR A 75 -17.47 -5.89 10.19
C TYR A 75 -16.81 -6.04 8.83
N GLY A 76 -16.97 -7.23 8.23
CA GLY A 76 -16.80 -7.45 6.80
C GLY A 76 -15.34 -7.46 6.31
N PRO A 77 -14.97 -8.36 5.40
CA PRO A 77 -13.65 -8.35 4.81
C PRO A 77 -13.47 -7.16 3.86
N THR A 78 -12.77 -6.09 4.28
CA THR A 78 -12.33 -5.04 3.36
C THR A 78 -11.02 -5.45 2.73
N TYR A 79 -11.10 -6.36 1.76
CA TYR A 79 -9.97 -6.72 0.92
C TYR A 79 -9.95 -5.82 -0.31
N GLY A 80 -8.78 -5.26 -0.60
CA GLY A 80 -8.56 -4.52 -1.82
C GLY A 80 -7.31 -5.00 -2.55
N ALA A 81 -7.30 -4.80 -3.87
CA ALA A 81 -6.15 -5.03 -4.71
C ALA A 81 -6.05 -3.93 -5.76
N ARG A 82 -4.81 -3.58 -6.12
CA ARG A 82 -4.45 -2.60 -7.13
C ARG A 82 -3.40 -3.21 -8.04
N LEU A 83 -3.64 -3.14 -9.35
CA LEU A 83 -2.67 -3.48 -10.38
C LEU A 83 -2.32 -2.20 -11.14
N THR A 84 -1.04 -1.86 -11.13
CA THR A 84 -0.47 -0.72 -11.88
C THR A 84 0.49 -1.26 -12.93
N MET A 85 0.48 -0.66 -14.12
CA MET A 85 1.38 -1.02 -15.23
C MET A 85 2.02 0.25 -15.79
N ASP A 86 3.35 0.23 -15.94
CA ASP A 86 4.09 1.28 -16.62
C ASP A 86 4.08 1.07 -18.14
N LEU A 87 3.34 1.94 -18.84
CA LEU A 87 3.21 1.94 -20.30
C LEU A 87 4.47 2.45 -21.02
N TYR A 88 5.32 3.24 -20.36
CA TYR A 88 6.55 3.78 -20.96
C TYR A 88 7.49 2.66 -21.41
N SER A 89 7.52 1.57 -20.64
CA SER A 89 8.26 0.34 -20.92
C SER A 89 7.93 -0.27 -22.29
N PHE A 90 6.69 -0.09 -22.76
CA PHE A 90 6.18 -0.66 -24.02
C PHE A 90 6.27 0.31 -25.20
N LEU A 91 6.68 1.56 -24.98
CA LEU A 91 6.85 2.49 -26.09
C LEU A 91 8.01 2.05 -27.00
N PRO A 92 7.93 2.31 -28.32
CA PRO A 92 9.05 2.11 -29.23
C PRO A 92 10.24 2.99 -28.81
N ASP A 93 11.46 2.50 -29.00
CA ASP A 93 12.67 3.26 -28.62
C ASP A 93 12.79 4.60 -29.36
N SER A 94 12.19 4.72 -30.56
CA SER A 94 12.09 5.98 -31.30
C SER A 94 11.25 7.06 -30.60
N TRP A 95 10.49 6.72 -29.57
CA TRP A 95 9.66 7.65 -28.79
C TRP A 95 10.22 7.90 -27.39
N LYS A 96 11.28 7.19 -26.98
CA LYS A 96 11.89 7.27 -25.64
C LYS A 96 12.98 8.35 -25.51
N ASN A 97 13.44 8.93 -26.63
CA ASN A 97 14.42 10.01 -26.66
C ASN A 97 13.99 11.10 -27.68
N PRO A 98 13.44 12.24 -27.25
CA PRO A 98 13.31 13.43 -28.10
C PRO A 98 14.63 14.19 -28.28
#